data_AF-A0A7S0NG06-F1
#
_entry.id   AF-A0A7S0NG06-F1
#
_cell.length_a   1.000
_cell.length_b   1.000
_cell.length_c   1.000
_cell.angle_alpha   90.00
_cell.angle_beta   90.00
_cell.angle_gamma   90.00
#
_symmetry.space_group_name_H-M   'P 1'
#
loop_
_entity.id
_entity.type
_entity.pdbx_description
1 polymer ?
#
loop_
_entity_poly.entity_id
_entity_poly.type
_entity_poly.pdbx_seq_one_letter_code
_entity_poly.pdbx_strand_id
1 'polypeptide(L)'
;ASSEEHAAMSSTTTTTAEAEVREPGFAAAYSRFVVKRTCCAFWLSLTVTLLLSAVGIMIAMQDAQAKGQSSILSTQTQYDWTVTGALLMKQKDMVDSALGGRDSLSDAATAVAERSEEYNPRYAFNMLYYWKDGRQEHMWTAETLQQMCEVENVILSTPGYEQVCLNATVVPFLSSLSHPPGLELRASFNGSSGVRCSLPHMSAVSLFYQQYEEPAALADDKLFEVFYGASQAKAPTQLLSEVQHTRDCALLDEGYVEARRARLYELALTSPELRAQIGFFLSSAALEDEAAPRTVATRSMISFGSPLPGFSDENDREEEQEQLVEDWALKVEQRLFDHFNMQKGLFYSAYRDPA
;
A
#
# COMPACT_ATOMS: atom_id res chain seq x y z
N ALA A 1 8.16 88.13 2.47
CA ALA A 1 7.74 86.92 1.73
C ALA A 1 8.82 86.63 0.71
N SER A 2 9.27 85.38 0.59
CA SER A 2 10.62 85.02 0.09
C SER A 2 11.75 85.55 1.00
N SER A 3 12.92 84.91 1.12
CA SER A 3 13.33 83.50 0.89
C SER A 3 14.70 83.25 1.57
N GLU A 4 15.32 82.10 1.33
CA GLU A 4 16.66 81.66 1.77
C GLU A 4 17.81 82.66 1.42
N GLU A 5 19.08 82.53 1.87
CA GLU A 5 19.86 81.37 2.37
C GLU A 5 21.08 81.84 3.21
N HIS A 6 21.77 80.96 3.95
CA HIS A 6 23.02 81.31 4.66
C HIS A 6 24.10 80.21 4.56
N ALA A 7 25.34 80.60 4.25
CA ALA A 7 26.47 79.71 3.97
C ALA A 7 27.83 80.27 4.49
N ALA A 8 28.93 79.52 4.26
CA ALA A 8 30.34 79.72 4.70
C ALA A 8 30.60 79.30 6.18
N MET A 9 31.49 78.33 6.50
CA MET A 9 32.98 78.23 6.32
C MET A 9 33.76 79.19 7.26
N SER A 10 34.85 78.83 7.96
CA SER A 10 35.73 77.63 8.01
C SER A 10 36.42 77.55 9.43
N SER A 11 37.39 76.69 9.84
CA SER A 11 38.30 75.74 9.17
C SER A 11 38.91 74.67 10.14
N THR A 12 39.94 73.96 9.65
CA THR A 12 41.07 73.22 10.29
C THR A 12 41.53 73.57 11.74
N THR A 13 42.23 72.69 12.49
CA THR A 13 43.45 71.92 12.07
C THR A 13 43.68 70.56 12.76
N THR A 14 44.57 69.77 12.13
CA THR A 14 45.00 68.38 12.33
C THR A 14 45.81 68.04 13.59
N THR A 15 45.74 66.78 14.04
CA THR A 15 46.89 66.02 14.59
C THR A 15 46.81 64.52 14.23
N THR A 16 47.94 63.82 14.29
CA THR A 16 48.14 62.45 13.79
C THR A 16 47.80 61.35 14.80
N ALA A 17 47.35 60.19 14.30
CA ALA A 17 47.31 58.92 15.02
C ALA A 17 47.98 57.81 14.16
N GLU A 18 48.54 56.80 14.82
CA GLU A 18 49.43 55.80 14.20
C GLU A 18 48.66 54.67 13.49
N ALA A 19 49.18 54.20 12.36
CA ALA A 19 48.59 53.11 11.60
C ALA A 19 49.07 51.75 12.12
N GLU A 20 48.35 51.21 13.12
CA GLU A 20 48.57 49.85 13.64
C GLU A 20 48.43 48.81 12.51
N VAL A 21 49.52 48.10 12.19
CA VAL A 21 49.54 47.09 11.12
C VAL A 21 48.88 45.80 11.62
N ARG A 22 47.55 45.81 11.63
CA ARG A 22 46.73 44.66 12.03
C ARG A 22 47.03 43.46 11.14
N GLU A 23 47.49 42.37 11.74
CA GLU A 23 47.88 41.17 10.99
C GLU A 23 46.74 40.63 10.10
N PRO A 24 47.04 40.10 8.91
CA PRO A 24 46.03 39.54 8.02
C PRO A 24 45.48 38.24 8.62
N GLY A 25 44.36 38.34 9.34
CA GLY A 25 43.70 37.22 10.01
C GLY A 25 43.47 36.01 9.09
N PHE A 26 43.40 34.81 9.69
CA PHE A 26 43.52 33.50 9.05
C PHE A 26 42.89 33.38 7.64
N ALA A 27 41.64 33.84 7.44
CA ALA A 27 40.97 33.79 6.14
C ALA A 27 41.67 34.60 5.03
N ALA A 28 42.26 35.76 5.36
CA ALA A 28 43.05 36.59 4.44
C ALA A 28 44.43 35.98 4.13
N ALA A 29 45.04 35.26 5.08
CA ALA A 29 46.25 34.47 4.83
C ALA A 29 45.95 33.25 3.94
N TYR A 30 44.90 32.50 4.26
CA TYR A 30 44.47 31.29 3.53
C TYR A 30 44.07 31.59 2.08
N SER A 31 43.22 32.59 1.84
CA SER A 31 42.84 33.01 0.48
C SER A 31 44.05 33.45 -0.36
N ARG A 32 44.99 34.20 0.23
CA ARG A 32 46.27 34.54 -0.43
C ARG A 32 47.13 33.31 -0.75
N PHE A 33 47.13 32.29 0.11
CA PHE A 33 47.82 31.02 -0.15
C PHE A 33 47.17 30.27 -1.32
N VAL A 34 45.85 30.09 -1.30
CA VAL A 34 45.11 29.38 -2.37
C VAL A 34 45.30 30.08 -3.72
N VAL A 35 45.18 31.41 -3.78
CA VAL A 35 45.36 32.17 -5.04
C VAL A 35 46.81 32.16 -5.53
N LYS A 36 47.81 32.26 -4.65
CA LYS A 36 49.23 32.25 -5.07
C LYS A 36 49.79 30.86 -5.37
N ARG A 37 49.13 29.78 -4.94
CA ARG A 37 49.59 28.39 -5.10
C ARG A 37 48.44 27.45 -5.51
N THR A 38 47.59 27.89 -6.43
CA THR A 38 46.40 27.17 -6.91
C THR A 38 46.66 25.70 -7.22
N CYS A 39 47.69 25.38 -8.00
CA CYS A 39 48.05 24.00 -8.33
C CYS A 39 48.40 23.16 -7.09
N CYS A 40 49.18 23.70 -6.14
CA CYS A 40 49.54 23.00 -4.91
C CYS A 40 48.32 22.83 -3.98
N ALA A 41 47.45 23.85 -3.90
CA ALA A 41 46.23 23.78 -3.11
C ALA A 41 45.26 22.72 -3.67
N PHE A 42 45.10 22.65 -5.00
CA PHE A 42 44.30 21.65 -5.71
C PHE A 42 44.83 20.24 -5.51
N TRP A 43 46.13 20.00 -5.72
CA TRP A 43 46.70 18.66 -5.53
C TRP A 43 46.66 18.22 -4.06
N LEU A 44 46.82 19.15 -3.11
CA LEU A 44 46.70 18.85 -1.68
C LEU A 44 45.25 18.52 -1.28
N SER A 45 44.25 19.29 -1.73
CA SER A 45 42.85 18.97 -1.44
C SER A 45 42.43 17.65 -2.10
N LEU A 46 42.83 17.40 -3.35
CA LEU A 46 42.52 16.17 -4.07
C LEU A 46 43.14 14.94 -3.39
N THR A 47 44.42 15.01 -2.99
CA THR A 47 45.09 13.89 -2.29
C THR A 47 44.54 13.64 -0.89
N VAL A 48 44.18 14.69 -0.14
CA VAL A 48 43.50 14.56 1.16
C VAL A 48 42.12 13.92 1.00
N THR A 49 41.29 14.39 0.06
CA THR A 49 39.96 13.80 -0.18
C THR A 49 40.06 12.34 -0.64
N LEU A 50 40.99 12.01 -1.54
CA LEU A 50 41.20 10.63 -2.00
C LEU A 50 41.68 9.71 -0.87
N LEU A 51 42.58 10.18 0.00
CA LEU A 51 43.01 9.43 1.19
C LEU A 51 41.85 9.20 2.15
N LEU A 52 41.04 10.23 2.44
CA LEU A 52 39.87 10.09 3.31
C LEU A 52 38.83 9.12 2.72
N SER A 53 38.55 9.17 1.41
CA SER A 53 37.65 8.21 0.78
C SER A 53 38.20 6.78 0.78
N ALA A 54 39.50 6.59 0.50
CA ALA A 54 40.11 5.26 0.50
C ALA A 54 40.14 4.64 1.90
N VAL A 55 40.51 5.42 2.92
CA VAL A 55 40.51 4.97 4.33
C VAL A 55 39.08 4.68 4.80
N GLY A 56 38.11 5.55 4.48
CA GLY A 56 36.70 5.32 4.81
C GLY A 56 36.14 4.02 4.20
N ILE A 57 36.40 3.78 2.91
CA ILE A 57 35.99 2.55 2.23
C ILE A 57 36.68 1.33 2.85
N MET A 58 37.99 1.37 3.12
CA MET A 58 38.70 0.24 3.73
C MET A 58 38.16 -0.10 5.13
N ILE A 59 37.88 0.90 5.98
CA ILE A 59 37.28 0.67 7.30
C ILE A 59 35.89 0.05 7.17
N ALA A 60 35.06 0.57 6.27
CA ALA A 60 33.69 0.07 6.08
C ALA A 60 33.66 -1.34 5.47
N MET A 61 34.61 -1.69 4.59
CA MET A 61 34.80 -3.07 4.11
C MET A 61 35.27 -4.02 5.21
N GLN A 62 36.16 -3.58 6.10
CA GLN A 62 36.63 -4.40 7.23
C GLN A 62 35.50 -4.67 8.25
N ASP A 63 34.68 -3.66 8.54
CA ASP A 63 33.52 -3.80 9.42
C ASP A 63 32.44 -4.72 8.82
N ALA A 64 32.14 -4.58 7.52
CA ALA A 64 31.25 -5.50 6.80
C ALA A 64 31.76 -6.96 6.82
N GLN A 65 33.05 -7.16 6.52
CA GLN A 65 33.67 -8.49 6.57
C GLN A 65 33.68 -9.09 7.98
N ALA A 66 33.93 -8.29 9.02
CA ALA A 66 33.85 -8.73 10.41
C ALA A 66 32.42 -9.15 10.83
N LYS A 67 31.40 -8.62 10.15
CA LYS A 67 29.97 -8.97 10.30
C LYS A 67 29.51 -10.07 9.34
N GLY A 68 30.42 -10.66 8.55
CA GLY A 68 30.10 -11.70 7.56
C GLY A 68 29.37 -11.20 6.31
N GLN A 69 29.27 -9.89 6.10
CA GLN A 69 28.54 -9.28 4.99
C GLN A 69 29.44 -9.14 3.74
N SER A 70 28.87 -9.42 2.56
CA SER A 70 29.51 -9.28 1.26
C SER A 70 29.49 -7.85 0.69
N SER A 71 28.79 -6.93 1.36
CA SER A 71 28.50 -5.57 0.93
C SER A 71 28.80 -4.57 2.04
N ILE A 72 29.27 -3.38 1.67
CA ILE A 72 29.43 -2.23 2.58
C ILE A 72 28.07 -1.61 2.93
N LEU A 73 27.11 -1.69 2.00
CA LEU A 73 25.73 -1.26 2.20
C LEU A 73 24.96 -2.40 2.88
N SER A 74 24.09 -2.06 3.83
CA SER A 74 23.13 -3.01 4.40
C SER A 74 22.28 -3.63 3.29
N THR A 75 22.02 -4.94 3.42
CA THR A 75 20.91 -5.59 2.71
C THR A 75 19.63 -4.90 3.11
N GLN A 76 18.88 -4.36 2.13
CA GLN A 76 17.67 -3.58 2.43
C GLN A 76 16.64 -4.46 3.15
N THR A 77 16.32 -4.14 4.39
CA THR A 77 15.30 -4.85 5.17
C THR A 77 13.95 -4.16 5.02
N GLN A 78 12.86 -4.89 5.30
CA GLN A 78 11.53 -4.30 5.42
C GLN A 78 11.46 -3.20 6.52
N TYR A 79 12.43 -3.18 7.44
CA TYR A 79 12.51 -2.24 8.55
C TYR A 79 13.36 -0.97 8.27
N ASP A 80 14.02 -0.88 7.11
CA ASP A 80 14.90 0.26 6.78
C ASP A 80 14.16 1.62 6.73
N TRP A 81 12.85 1.59 6.51
CA TRP A 81 11.97 2.77 6.50
C TRP A 81 11.37 3.11 7.87
N THR A 82 11.71 2.37 8.93
CA THR A 82 11.12 2.57 10.25
C THR A 82 11.75 3.76 10.97
N VAL A 83 10.91 4.70 11.44
CA VAL A 83 11.37 5.88 12.17
C VAL A 83 11.78 5.48 13.58
N THR A 84 13.09 5.35 13.79
CA THR A 84 13.68 4.91 15.04
C THR A 84 13.24 5.80 16.21
N GLY A 85 12.65 5.20 17.24
CA GLY A 85 12.14 5.93 18.40
C GLY A 85 10.73 6.52 18.27
N ALA A 86 10.02 6.31 17.16
CA ALA A 86 8.57 6.52 17.09
C ALA A 86 7.83 5.61 18.09
N LEU A 87 6.62 6.00 18.53
CA LEU A 87 5.89 5.25 19.57
C LEU A 87 5.56 3.81 19.13
N LEU A 88 5.12 3.62 17.89
CA LEU A 88 4.83 2.30 17.31
C LEU A 88 6.08 1.42 17.25
N MET A 89 7.24 1.98 16.89
CA MET A 89 8.49 1.23 16.86
C MET A 89 8.94 0.86 18.27
N LYS A 90 8.88 1.79 19.23
CA LYS A 90 9.11 1.45 20.65
C LYS A 90 8.16 0.36 21.18
N GLN A 91 6.91 0.32 20.72
CA GLN A 91 5.97 -0.74 21.08
C GLN A 91 6.37 -2.08 20.44
N LYS A 92 6.78 -2.10 19.17
CA LYS A 92 7.36 -3.30 18.53
C LYS A 92 8.67 -3.73 19.22
N ASP A 93 9.61 -2.83 19.45
CA ASP A 93 10.87 -3.09 20.16
C ASP A 93 10.63 -3.73 21.54
N MET A 94 9.61 -3.27 22.29
CA MET A 94 9.22 -3.85 23.57
C MET A 94 8.60 -5.24 23.43
N VAL A 95 7.81 -5.50 22.39
CA VAL A 95 7.22 -6.83 22.12
C VAL A 95 8.30 -7.80 21.65
N ASP A 96 9.11 -7.42 20.66
CA ASP A 96 10.20 -8.24 20.13
C ASP A 96 11.23 -8.58 21.22
N SER A 97 11.57 -7.62 22.08
CA SER A 97 12.43 -7.84 23.25
C SER A 97 11.78 -8.75 24.30
N ALA A 98 10.47 -8.62 24.54
CA ALA A 98 9.73 -9.49 25.44
C ALA A 98 9.52 -10.91 24.88
N LEU A 99 9.58 -11.10 23.56
CA LEU A 99 9.56 -12.41 22.89
C LEU A 99 10.94 -13.06 22.87
N GLY A 100 11.98 -12.32 22.44
CA GLY A 100 13.37 -12.79 22.43
C GLY A 100 13.97 -12.99 23.82
N GLY A 101 13.39 -12.37 24.86
CA GLY A 101 13.74 -12.58 26.27
C GLY A 101 13.05 -13.78 26.93
N ARG A 102 12.37 -14.65 26.17
CA ARG A 102 11.74 -15.87 26.70
C ARG A 102 12.75 -17.02 26.66
N ASP A 103 13.16 -17.50 27.83
CA ASP A 103 13.85 -18.80 27.93
C ASP A 103 13.02 -19.88 27.23
N SER A 104 13.67 -20.69 26.40
CA SER A 104 13.04 -21.84 25.75
C SER A 104 12.60 -22.85 26.81
N LEU A 105 11.28 -22.97 27.03
CA LEU A 105 10.67 -23.92 27.96
C LEU A 105 10.69 -25.35 27.41
N SER A 106 11.89 -25.87 27.17
CA SER A 106 12.12 -27.30 26.97
C SER A 106 11.68 -28.07 28.22
N ASP A 107 10.80 -29.05 27.99
CA ASP A 107 10.54 -30.27 28.78
C ASP A 107 9.18 -30.38 29.52
N ALA A 108 8.40 -29.30 29.67
CA ALA A 108 7.13 -29.38 30.45
C ALA A 108 5.91 -28.62 29.89
N ALA A 109 6.07 -27.80 28.86
CA ALA A 109 4.93 -27.36 28.06
C ALA A 109 4.62 -28.44 27.01
N THR A 110 3.34 -28.78 26.80
CA THR A 110 2.94 -29.28 25.49
C THR A 110 3.43 -28.28 24.45
N ALA A 111 3.89 -28.76 23.30
CA ALA A 111 4.07 -27.93 22.14
C ALA A 111 2.69 -27.44 21.69
N VAL A 112 2.21 -26.37 22.33
CA VAL A 112 1.38 -25.37 21.68
C VAL A 112 2.24 -24.95 20.50
N ALA A 113 1.88 -25.42 19.31
CA ALA A 113 2.50 -24.91 18.09
C ALA A 113 2.49 -23.37 18.18
N GLU A 114 3.51 -22.71 17.65
CA GLU A 114 3.32 -21.31 17.30
C GLU A 114 1.99 -21.19 16.59
N ARG A 115 1.19 -20.18 16.95
CA ARG A 115 -0.08 -19.95 16.25
C ARG A 115 0.30 -19.86 14.80
N SER A 116 -0.06 -20.89 14.05
CA SER A 116 0.12 -20.91 12.62
C SER A 116 -0.50 -19.62 12.11
N GLU A 117 0.30 -18.80 11.43
CA GLU A 117 -0.20 -17.70 10.61
C GLU A 117 -0.85 -18.38 9.39
N GLU A 118 -1.92 -19.14 9.68
CA GLU A 118 -2.20 -20.38 8.97
C GLU A 118 -2.69 -20.09 7.57
N TYR A 119 -3.40 -18.97 7.43
CA TYR A 119 -3.87 -18.40 6.17
C TYR A 119 -3.86 -16.86 6.24
N ASN A 120 -2.89 -16.23 5.60
CA ASN A 120 -2.75 -14.77 5.50
C ASN A 120 -2.97 -14.31 4.04
N PRO A 121 -3.74 -13.23 3.78
CA PRO A 121 -3.81 -12.60 2.46
C PRO A 121 -2.51 -11.83 2.12
N ARG A 122 -1.42 -12.58 1.91
CA ARG A 122 -0.04 -12.09 1.75
C ARG A 122 0.16 -11.14 0.56
N TYR A 123 -0.66 -11.27 -0.49
CA TYR A 123 -0.59 -10.42 -1.69
C TYR A 123 -1.98 -9.91 -2.09
N ALA A 124 -2.07 -8.71 -2.68
CA ALA A 124 -3.34 -8.19 -3.16
C ALA A 124 -3.20 -7.15 -4.29
N PHE A 125 -3.99 -7.30 -5.36
CA PHE A 125 -4.17 -6.26 -6.38
C PHE A 125 -5.13 -5.20 -5.85
N ASN A 126 -4.61 -3.98 -5.66
CA ASN A 126 -5.35 -2.83 -5.18
C ASN A 126 -5.66 -1.88 -6.34
N MET A 127 -6.95 -1.61 -6.57
CA MET A 127 -7.46 -0.77 -7.65
C MET A 127 -8.14 0.46 -7.08
N LEU A 128 -7.81 1.64 -7.60
CA LEU A 128 -8.40 2.93 -7.25
C LEU A 128 -9.10 3.50 -8.47
N TYR A 129 -10.44 3.55 -8.44
CA TYR A 129 -11.26 4.09 -9.51
C TYR A 129 -11.59 5.56 -9.21
N TYR A 130 -11.33 6.43 -10.18
CA TYR A 130 -11.57 7.87 -10.13
C TYR A 130 -12.02 8.37 -11.50
N TRP A 131 -12.70 9.52 -11.54
CA TRP A 131 -13.17 10.07 -12.81
C TRP A 131 -12.02 10.67 -13.63
N LYS A 132 -11.85 10.19 -14.88
CA LYS A 132 -10.84 10.67 -15.84
C LYS A 132 -10.87 12.18 -16.07
N ASP A 133 -12.08 12.75 -16.12
CA ASP A 133 -12.32 14.19 -16.30
C ASP A 133 -12.35 15.00 -14.99
N GLY A 134 -12.08 14.36 -13.84
CA GLY A 134 -12.08 15.02 -12.52
C GLY A 134 -13.46 15.46 -12.00
N ARG A 135 -14.56 15.08 -12.65
CA ARG A 135 -15.94 15.39 -12.21
C ARG A 135 -16.21 14.90 -10.79
N GLN A 136 -17.11 15.57 -10.07
CA GLN A 136 -17.42 15.31 -8.66
C GLN A 136 -18.77 14.58 -8.49
N GLU A 137 -19.12 13.76 -9.48
CA GLU A 137 -20.34 12.94 -9.54
C GLU A 137 -20.16 11.60 -8.82
N HIS A 138 -21.27 10.93 -8.52
CA HIS A 138 -21.26 9.67 -7.78
C HIS A 138 -20.62 8.52 -8.58
N MET A 139 -19.61 7.86 -8.01
CA MET A 139 -18.79 6.83 -8.68
C MET A 139 -19.47 5.44 -8.76
N TRP A 140 -20.48 5.15 -7.94
CA TRP A 140 -21.32 3.95 -8.10
C TRP A 140 -22.63 4.28 -8.86
N THR A 141 -22.66 3.92 -10.14
CA THR A 141 -23.84 3.77 -11.02
C THR A 141 -23.77 2.40 -11.69
N ALA A 142 -24.83 1.95 -12.35
CA ALA A 142 -24.84 0.66 -13.04
C ALA A 142 -23.71 0.53 -14.08
N GLU A 143 -23.41 1.58 -14.84
CA GLU A 143 -22.38 1.56 -15.89
C GLU A 143 -20.95 1.54 -15.32
N THR A 144 -20.69 2.30 -14.25
CA THR A 144 -19.35 2.29 -13.63
C THR A 144 -19.09 0.98 -12.90
N LEU A 145 -20.09 0.42 -12.22
CA LEU A 145 -19.97 -0.87 -11.56
C LEU A 145 -19.80 -2.00 -12.58
N GLN A 146 -20.41 -1.90 -13.77
CA GLN A 146 -20.14 -2.81 -14.90
C GLN A 146 -18.68 -2.71 -15.36
N GLN A 147 -18.16 -1.50 -15.58
CA GLN A 147 -16.76 -1.29 -15.98
C GLN A 147 -15.76 -1.80 -14.91
N MET A 148 -16.05 -1.58 -13.62
CA MET A 148 -15.25 -2.16 -12.53
C MET A 148 -15.30 -3.69 -12.56
N CYS A 149 -16.47 -4.29 -12.80
CA CYS A 149 -16.64 -5.73 -12.95
C CYS A 149 -15.80 -6.29 -14.11
N GLU A 150 -15.81 -5.63 -15.26
CA GLU A 150 -15.02 -6.03 -16.44
C GLU A 150 -13.51 -5.99 -16.16
N VAL A 151 -13.02 -4.94 -15.49
CA VAL A 151 -11.61 -4.81 -15.06
C VAL A 151 -11.24 -5.89 -14.04
N GLU A 152 -12.08 -6.15 -13.04
CA GLU A 152 -11.84 -7.25 -12.09
C GLU A 152 -11.83 -8.61 -12.80
N ASN A 153 -12.70 -8.82 -13.80
CA ASN A 153 -12.71 -10.03 -14.61
C ASN A 153 -11.44 -10.23 -15.45
N VAL A 154 -10.66 -9.19 -15.78
CA VAL A 154 -9.31 -9.36 -16.39
C VAL A 154 -8.39 -10.11 -15.44
N ILE A 155 -8.39 -9.70 -14.17
CA ILE A 155 -7.59 -10.32 -13.10
C ILE A 155 -8.10 -11.75 -12.83
N LEU A 156 -9.39 -11.90 -12.56
CA LEU A 156 -10.01 -13.19 -12.22
C LEU A 156 -9.83 -14.22 -13.35
N SER A 157 -10.06 -13.84 -14.61
CA SER A 157 -9.92 -14.74 -15.77
C SER A 157 -8.48 -15.07 -16.17
N THR A 158 -7.47 -14.67 -15.40
CA THR A 158 -6.06 -14.96 -15.73
C THR A 158 -5.71 -16.41 -15.39
N PRO A 159 -5.26 -17.23 -16.37
CA PRO A 159 -4.94 -18.64 -16.15
C PRO A 159 -3.98 -18.84 -14.97
N GLY A 160 -4.36 -19.74 -14.06
CA GLY A 160 -3.67 -19.95 -12.79
C GLY A 160 -4.28 -19.22 -11.59
N TYR A 161 -5.32 -18.39 -11.74
CA TYR A 161 -5.97 -17.72 -10.60
C TYR A 161 -6.45 -18.71 -9.52
N GLU A 162 -6.93 -19.90 -9.92
CA GLU A 162 -7.29 -21.02 -9.04
C GLU A 162 -6.13 -21.62 -8.22
N GLN A 163 -4.89 -21.19 -8.46
CA GLN A 163 -3.68 -21.60 -7.75
C GLN A 163 -3.20 -20.52 -6.76
N VAL A 164 -3.70 -19.28 -6.87
CA VAL A 164 -3.33 -18.13 -6.00
C VAL A 164 -4.54 -17.53 -5.28
N CYS A 165 -5.74 -18.05 -5.52
CA CYS A 165 -6.96 -17.60 -4.88
C CYS A 165 -6.88 -17.73 -3.34
N LEU A 166 -7.52 -16.81 -2.62
CA LEU A 166 -7.68 -16.95 -1.17
C LEU A 166 -8.60 -18.15 -0.86
N ASN A 167 -8.07 -19.18 -0.19
CA ASN A 167 -8.77 -20.43 0.08
C ASN A 167 -9.98 -20.23 1.02
N ALA A 168 -11.19 -20.43 0.49
CA ALA A 168 -12.45 -20.23 1.18
C ALA A 168 -12.66 -21.16 2.38
N THR A 169 -12.03 -22.33 2.43
CA THR A 169 -12.24 -23.27 3.55
C THR A 169 -11.56 -22.82 4.85
N VAL A 170 -10.69 -21.81 4.81
CA VAL A 170 -9.83 -21.49 5.97
C VAL A 170 -9.60 -19.98 6.23
N VAL A 171 -10.29 -19.08 5.53
CA VAL A 171 -10.17 -17.62 5.75
C VAL A 171 -10.49 -17.26 7.22
N PRO A 172 -9.53 -16.74 8.02
CA PRO A 172 -9.75 -16.53 9.46
C PRO A 172 -10.80 -15.46 9.77
N PHE A 173 -10.99 -14.47 8.89
CA PHE A 173 -12.02 -13.45 9.06
C PHE A 173 -13.45 -14.01 8.91
N LEU A 174 -13.62 -15.07 8.12
CA LEU A 174 -14.87 -15.82 8.06
C LEU A 174 -15.02 -16.69 9.31
N SER A 175 -14.01 -17.49 9.66
CA SER A 175 -14.13 -18.48 10.73
C SER A 175 -14.17 -17.92 12.15
N SER A 176 -13.65 -16.70 12.38
CA SER A 176 -13.68 -16.02 13.69
C SER A 176 -14.99 -15.31 14.02
N LEU A 177 -15.76 -14.86 13.02
CA LEU A 177 -17.15 -14.45 13.19
C LEU A 177 -18.02 -15.72 13.22
N SER A 178 -18.29 -16.21 14.42
CA SER A 178 -19.00 -17.47 14.74
C SER A 178 -20.05 -17.90 13.69
N HIS A 179 -19.63 -18.70 12.71
CA HIS A 179 -20.49 -19.16 11.63
C HIS A 179 -21.71 -19.90 12.20
N PRO A 180 -22.94 -19.50 11.84
CA PRO A 180 -24.10 -20.36 12.02
C PRO A 180 -23.89 -21.65 11.21
N PRO A 181 -24.09 -22.85 11.79
CA PRO A 181 -23.99 -24.09 11.04
C PRO A 181 -25.09 -24.12 9.97
N GLY A 182 -24.68 -23.97 8.70
CA GLY A 182 -25.57 -23.90 7.53
C GLY A 182 -25.31 -22.72 6.59
N LEU A 183 -24.48 -21.73 6.97
CA LEU A 183 -24.15 -20.61 6.08
C LEU A 183 -23.09 -21.01 5.03
N GLU A 184 -23.51 -21.58 3.89
CA GLU A 184 -22.59 -21.83 2.77
C GLU A 184 -22.19 -20.53 2.06
N LEU A 185 -20.88 -20.25 1.97
CA LEU A 185 -20.39 -19.23 1.05
C LEU A 185 -20.53 -19.71 -0.40
N ARG A 186 -21.68 -19.41 -1.03
CA ARG A 186 -21.84 -19.51 -2.50
C ARG A 186 -20.98 -18.51 -3.28
N ALA A 187 -20.42 -17.52 -2.60
CA ALA A 187 -19.34 -16.66 -3.10
C ALA A 187 -17.97 -17.37 -3.15
N SER A 188 -17.94 -18.62 -3.60
CA SER A 188 -16.72 -19.39 -3.81
C SER A 188 -16.92 -20.45 -4.90
N PHE A 189 -15.85 -20.74 -5.64
CA PHE A 189 -15.83 -21.70 -6.75
C PHE A 189 -14.85 -22.84 -6.43
N ASN A 190 -15.05 -24.01 -7.04
CA ASN A 190 -14.10 -25.12 -6.92
C ASN A 190 -13.06 -25.01 -8.06
N GLY A 191 -11.80 -24.73 -7.71
CA GLY A 191 -10.70 -24.76 -8.67
C GLY A 191 -10.37 -26.17 -9.14
N SER A 192 -9.67 -26.30 -10.27
CA SER A 192 -9.25 -27.59 -10.85
C SER A 192 -8.34 -28.40 -9.90
N SER A 193 -7.66 -27.71 -8.98
CA SER A 193 -6.85 -28.26 -7.87
C SER A 193 -7.67 -28.94 -6.77
N GLY A 194 -9.00 -28.81 -6.77
CA GLY A 194 -9.88 -29.24 -5.68
C GLY A 194 -9.95 -28.26 -4.51
N VAL A 195 -9.21 -27.14 -4.56
CA VAL A 195 -9.30 -26.07 -3.56
C VAL A 195 -10.51 -25.19 -3.86
N ARG A 196 -11.28 -24.86 -2.81
CA ARG A 196 -12.46 -23.99 -2.90
C ARG A 196 -12.00 -22.53 -2.75
N CYS A 197 -11.96 -21.79 -3.84
CA CYS A 197 -11.49 -20.43 -3.91
C CYS A 197 -12.57 -19.42 -3.51
N SER A 198 -12.27 -18.47 -2.63
CA SER A 198 -13.20 -17.38 -2.29
C SER A 198 -13.21 -16.28 -3.37
N LEU A 199 -14.38 -15.68 -3.61
CA LEU A 199 -14.47 -14.47 -4.43
C LEU A 199 -13.97 -13.23 -3.64
N PRO A 200 -13.49 -12.17 -4.33
CA PRO A 200 -12.99 -10.98 -3.66
C PRO A 200 -14.07 -10.25 -2.86
N HIS A 201 -13.99 -10.29 -1.53
CA HIS A 201 -14.97 -9.62 -0.65
C HIS A 201 -14.65 -8.13 -0.41
N MET A 202 -13.37 -7.74 -0.51
CA MET A 202 -12.93 -6.33 -0.41
C MET A 202 -13.05 -5.58 -1.76
N SER A 203 -14.04 -5.93 -2.57
CA SER A 203 -14.30 -5.35 -3.90
C SER A 203 -15.54 -4.45 -3.88
N ALA A 204 -15.45 -3.27 -4.50
CA ALA A 204 -16.60 -2.39 -4.70
C ALA A 204 -17.67 -3.04 -5.59
N VAL A 205 -17.26 -3.89 -6.55
CA VAL A 205 -18.15 -4.69 -7.41
C VAL A 205 -18.97 -5.65 -6.54
N SER A 206 -18.34 -6.34 -5.59
CA SER A 206 -18.99 -7.31 -4.70
C SER A 206 -20.03 -6.72 -3.74
N LEU A 207 -20.04 -5.41 -3.50
CA LEU A 207 -21.10 -4.76 -2.72
C LEU A 207 -22.48 -4.76 -3.44
N PHE A 208 -22.48 -5.00 -4.76
CA PHE A 208 -23.66 -4.98 -5.64
C PHE A 208 -23.84 -6.26 -6.49
N TYR A 209 -22.73 -6.90 -6.91
CA TYR A 209 -22.70 -8.10 -7.76
C TYR A 209 -22.48 -9.39 -6.95
N GLN A 210 -23.23 -9.61 -5.88
CA GLN A 210 -23.06 -10.83 -5.09
C GLN A 210 -24.38 -11.32 -4.47
N GLN A 211 -24.80 -12.52 -4.85
CA GLN A 211 -25.97 -13.19 -4.28
C GLN A 211 -25.58 -13.92 -2.99
N TYR A 212 -26.43 -13.78 -1.98
CA TYR A 212 -26.32 -14.44 -0.69
C TYR A 212 -27.71 -14.96 -0.27
N GLU A 213 -27.75 -16.07 0.47
CA GLU A 213 -29.03 -16.64 0.94
C GLU A 213 -29.53 -15.95 2.22
N GLU A 214 -30.83 -16.09 2.50
CA GLU A 214 -31.45 -15.43 3.65
C GLU A 214 -30.85 -15.90 4.97
N PRO A 215 -30.44 -14.98 5.86
CA PRO A 215 -30.08 -15.31 7.23
C PRO A 215 -31.32 -15.62 8.07
N ALA A 216 -31.94 -16.79 7.86
CA ALA A 216 -32.95 -17.33 8.77
C ALA A 216 -32.41 -17.59 10.20
N ALA A 217 -31.10 -17.40 10.42
CA ALA A 217 -30.38 -17.60 11.68
C ALA A 217 -29.50 -16.42 12.14
N LEU A 218 -29.39 -15.31 11.38
CA LEU A 218 -28.63 -14.10 11.80
C LEU A 218 -29.56 -12.90 11.87
N ALA A 219 -30.19 -12.71 13.03
CA ALA A 219 -30.82 -11.43 13.37
C ALA A 219 -29.74 -10.40 13.76
N ASP A 220 -29.96 -9.15 13.34
CA ASP A 220 -29.30 -7.91 13.77
C ASP A 220 -27.79 -7.70 13.49
N ASP A 221 -27.05 -8.66 12.91
CA ASP A 221 -25.64 -8.40 12.54
C ASP A 221 -25.49 -7.57 11.25
N LYS A 222 -25.43 -6.25 11.43
CA LYS A 222 -25.22 -5.26 10.37
C LYS A 222 -23.84 -5.33 9.71
N LEU A 223 -22.85 -5.98 10.32
CA LEU A 223 -21.53 -6.20 9.73
C LEU A 223 -21.67 -7.15 8.52
N PHE A 224 -22.48 -8.20 8.68
CA PHE A 224 -22.85 -9.06 7.57
C PHE A 224 -23.70 -8.30 6.53
N GLU A 225 -24.55 -7.36 6.91
CA GLU A 225 -25.35 -6.58 5.93
C GLU A 225 -24.49 -5.73 4.96
N VAL A 226 -23.30 -5.29 5.39
CA VAL A 226 -22.37 -4.53 4.52
C VAL A 226 -21.83 -5.40 3.40
N PHE A 227 -21.20 -6.54 3.73
CA PHE A 227 -20.56 -7.40 2.74
C PHE A 227 -21.52 -8.40 2.10
N TYR A 228 -22.44 -8.98 2.88
CA TYR A 228 -23.33 -10.08 2.51
C TYR A 228 -24.77 -9.62 2.17
N GLY A 229 -25.09 -8.34 2.40
CA GLY A 229 -26.36 -7.74 2.02
C GLY A 229 -27.55 -8.11 2.91
N ALA A 230 -28.63 -7.34 2.75
CA ALA A 230 -29.97 -7.73 3.18
C ALA A 230 -30.72 -8.39 2.00
N SER A 231 -31.76 -9.17 2.29
CA SER A 231 -32.64 -9.80 1.29
C SER A 231 -33.20 -8.73 0.33
N GLN A 232 -32.65 -8.65 -0.88
CA GLN A 232 -33.11 -7.79 -1.97
C GLN A 232 -33.37 -8.61 -3.23
N ALA A 233 -34.33 -8.16 -4.03
CA ALA A 233 -34.84 -8.91 -5.16
C ALA A 233 -33.82 -9.02 -6.31
N LYS A 234 -33.00 -10.07 -6.25
CA LYS A 234 -32.24 -10.64 -7.37
C LYS A 234 -31.18 -9.72 -7.98
N ALA A 235 -30.11 -9.45 -7.22
CA ALA A 235 -28.84 -9.03 -7.79
C ALA A 235 -28.43 -10.02 -8.92
N PRO A 236 -28.20 -9.56 -10.16
CA PRO A 236 -27.92 -10.44 -11.29
C PRO A 236 -26.44 -10.86 -11.28
N THR A 237 -26.10 -11.83 -10.44
CA THR A 237 -24.78 -12.46 -10.48
C THR A 237 -24.91 -13.94 -10.21
N GLN A 238 -24.92 -14.70 -11.29
CA GLN A 238 -24.43 -16.07 -11.26
C GLN A 238 -22.93 -16.00 -11.59
N LEU A 239 -22.12 -16.85 -10.97
CA LEU A 239 -20.85 -17.22 -11.60
C LEU A 239 -21.17 -17.88 -12.93
N LEU A 240 -20.38 -17.61 -13.97
CA LEU A 240 -20.64 -18.14 -15.31
C LEU A 240 -20.67 -19.68 -15.34
N SER A 241 -20.03 -20.32 -14.36
CA SER A 241 -20.38 -21.66 -13.84
C SER A 241 -19.73 -21.85 -12.46
N GLU A 242 -20.06 -22.93 -11.73
CA GLU A 242 -19.38 -23.33 -10.48
C GLU A 242 -17.86 -23.60 -10.64
N VAL A 243 -17.40 -23.70 -11.89
CA VAL A 243 -16.01 -23.97 -12.32
C VAL A 243 -15.34 -22.70 -12.88
N GLN A 244 -16.09 -21.60 -13.06
CA GLN A 244 -15.55 -20.34 -13.56
C GLN A 244 -15.52 -19.28 -12.46
N HIS A 245 -14.35 -18.67 -12.31
CA HIS A 245 -14.02 -17.65 -11.32
C HIS A 245 -14.41 -16.22 -11.72
N THR A 246 -14.98 -16.05 -12.90
CA THR A 246 -15.46 -14.77 -13.45
C THR A 246 -16.90 -14.50 -13.03
N ARG A 247 -17.20 -13.23 -12.73
CA ARG A 247 -18.58 -12.76 -12.50
C ARG A 247 -19.27 -12.51 -13.85
N ASP A 248 -20.60 -12.67 -13.90
CA ASP A 248 -21.40 -12.08 -14.98
C ASP A 248 -21.49 -10.56 -14.79
N CYS A 249 -20.85 -9.80 -15.68
CA CYS A 249 -20.87 -8.33 -15.65
C CYS A 249 -22.08 -7.76 -16.42
N ALA A 250 -23.26 -8.32 -16.16
CA ALA A 250 -24.51 -7.77 -16.67
C ALA A 250 -24.75 -6.36 -16.11
N LEU A 251 -25.26 -5.45 -16.93
CA LEU A 251 -25.63 -4.10 -16.48
C LEU A 251 -26.71 -4.19 -15.40
N LEU A 252 -26.45 -3.61 -14.23
CA LEU A 252 -27.37 -3.60 -13.10
C LEU A 252 -28.59 -2.70 -13.36
N ASP A 253 -29.67 -2.93 -12.63
CA ASP A 253 -30.76 -1.96 -12.53
C ASP A 253 -30.31 -0.77 -11.67
N GLU A 254 -30.41 0.46 -12.19
CA GLU A 254 -29.95 1.66 -11.46
C GLU A 254 -30.81 1.94 -10.21
N GLY A 255 -32.07 1.50 -10.17
CA GLY A 255 -32.90 1.58 -8.95
C GLY A 255 -32.41 0.65 -7.85
N TYR A 256 -31.96 -0.56 -8.19
CA TYR A 256 -31.24 -1.44 -7.28
C TYR A 256 -29.91 -0.84 -6.82
N VAL A 257 -29.10 -0.31 -7.75
CA VAL A 257 -27.82 0.35 -7.41
C VAL A 257 -28.04 1.54 -6.48
N GLU A 258 -29.03 2.39 -6.75
CA GLU A 258 -29.41 3.52 -5.90
C GLU A 258 -29.86 3.07 -4.50
N ALA A 259 -30.75 2.07 -4.41
CA ALA A 259 -31.23 1.57 -3.14
C ALA A 259 -30.10 0.96 -2.29
N ARG A 260 -29.20 0.18 -2.91
CA ARG A 260 -28.03 -0.43 -2.24
C ARG A 260 -27.01 0.64 -1.83
N ARG A 261 -26.74 1.62 -2.70
CA ARG A 261 -25.91 2.82 -2.45
C ARG A 261 -26.42 3.59 -1.23
N ALA A 262 -27.72 3.92 -1.20
CA ALA A 262 -28.35 4.66 -0.10
C ALA A 262 -28.23 3.90 1.23
N ARG A 263 -28.45 2.58 1.22
CA ARG A 263 -28.30 1.73 2.42
C ARG A 263 -26.85 1.67 2.92
N LEU A 264 -25.86 1.59 2.04
CA LEU A 264 -24.44 1.64 2.44
C LEU A 264 -24.10 2.98 3.11
N TYR A 265 -24.64 4.11 2.64
CA TYR A 265 -24.48 5.39 3.32
C TYR A 265 -25.19 5.46 4.67
N GLU A 266 -26.41 4.93 4.78
CA GLU A 266 -27.12 4.85 6.06
C GLU A 266 -26.32 4.04 7.11
N LEU A 267 -25.76 2.89 6.72
CA LEU A 267 -24.92 2.06 7.59
C LEU A 267 -23.62 2.78 8.00
N ALA A 268 -22.96 3.47 7.05
CA ALA A 268 -21.76 4.26 7.34
C ALA A 268 -22.04 5.49 8.22
N LEU A 269 -23.22 6.12 8.11
CA LEU A 269 -23.61 7.23 8.97
C LEU A 269 -24.00 6.74 10.38
N THR A 270 -24.72 5.62 10.49
CA THR A 270 -25.32 5.15 11.76
C THR A 270 -24.40 4.36 12.70
N SER A 271 -23.27 3.81 12.23
CA SER A 271 -22.29 3.09 13.09
C SER A 271 -20.84 3.48 12.74
N PRO A 272 -20.01 3.90 13.73
CA PRO A 272 -18.57 4.10 13.52
C PRO A 272 -17.82 2.84 13.06
N GLU A 273 -18.26 1.65 13.51
CA GLU A 273 -17.66 0.36 13.20
C GLU A 273 -17.91 -0.02 11.73
N LEU A 274 -19.13 0.21 11.23
CA LEU A 274 -19.46 0.03 9.81
C LEU A 274 -18.83 1.15 8.96
N ARG A 275 -18.75 2.38 9.48
CA ARG A 275 -18.05 3.50 8.82
C ARG A 275 -16.58 3.18 8.55
N ALA A 276 -15.89 2.49 9.47
CA ALA A 276 -14.51 2.07 9.28
C ALA A 276 -14.35 1.04 8.13
N GLN A 277 -15.33 0.14 7.98
CA GLN A 277 -15.31 -0.93 6.97
C GLN A 277 -15.74 -0.41 5.58
N ILE A 278 -16.89 0.26 5.52
CA ILE A 278 -17.41 0.89 4.30
C ILE A 278 -16.45 2.00 3.84
N GLY A 279 -15.76 2.67 4.78
CA GLY A 279 -14.76 3.70 4.52
C GLY A 279 -13.57 3.27 3.66
N PHE A 280 -13.30 1.96 3.50
CA PHE A 280 -12.35 1.47 2.50
C PHE A 280 -12.78 1.82 1.07
N PHE A 281 -14.07 1.72 0.79
CA PHE A 281 -14.67 1.93 -0.54
C PHE A 281 -15.02 3.39 -0.82
N LEU A 282 -14.93 4.27 0.19
CA LEU A 282 -15.33 5.67 0.12
C LEU A 282 -14.15 6.64 -0.11
N SER A 283 -14.39 7.70 -0.87
CA SER A 283 -13.55 8.90 -0.86
C SER A 283 -13.68 9.64 0.47
N SER A 284 -12.61 10.30 0.93
CA SER A 284 -12.57 10.95 2.27
C SER A 284 -13.73 11.92 2.52
N ALA A 285 -14.17 12.65 1.49
CA ALA A 285 -15.26 13.63 1.59
C ALA A 285 -16.67 13.02 1.49
N ALA A 286 -16.83 11.70 1.34
CA ALA A 286 -18.11 11.09 0.95
C ALA A 286 -19.24 11.24 1.98
N LEU A 287 -18.89 11.54 3.23
CA LEU A 287 -19.82 11.73 4.35
C LEU A 287 -19.75 13.17 4.93
N GLU A 288 -19.09 14.12 4.25
CA GLU A 288 -19.06 15.54 4.68
C GLU A 288 -20.43 16.23 4.49
N ASP A 289 -21.21 15.75 3.52
CA ASP A 289 -22.56 16.19 3.20
C ASP A 289 -23.54 15.09 3.60
N GLU A 290 -23.96 15.07 4.87
CA GLU A 290 -24.88 14.04 5.40
C GLU A 290 -26.26 14.04 4.72
N ALA A 291 -26.63 15.13 4.02
CA ALA A 291 -27.89 15.24 3.29
C ALA A 291 -27.80 14.74 1.83
N ALA A 292 -26.60 14.77 1.23
CA ALA A 292 -26.33 14.23 -0.12
C ALA A 292 -24.96 13.51 -0.19
N PRO A 293 -24.79 12.41 0.58
CA PRO A 293 -23.52 11.68 0.66
C PRO A 293 -23.18 11.05 -0.69
N ARG A 294 -21.91 11.19 -1.11
CA ARG A 294 -21.46 10.79 -2.45
C ARG A 294 -19.98 10.46 -2.51
N THR A 295 -19.64 9.33 -3.11
CA THR A 295 -18.24 8.94 -3.30
C THR A 295 -17.78 9.28 -4.70
N VAL A 296 -16.72 10.09 -4.83
CA VAL A 296 -16.17 10.55 -6.13
C VAL A 296 -15.02 9.67 -6.63
N ALA A 297 -14.54 8.77 -5.77
CA ALA A 297 -13.62 7.70 -6.06
C ALA A 297 -14.01 6.46 -5.24
N THR A 298 -13.61 5.27 -5.66
CA THR A 298 -13.83 4.03 -4.91
C THR A 298 -12.66 3.08 -5.06
N ARG A 299 -12.56 2.07 -4.19
CA ARG A 299 -11.44 1.12 -4.15
C ARG A 299 -11.94 -0.31 -4.24
N SER A 300 -11.18 -1.16 -4.89
CA SER A 300 -11.32 -2.62 -4.82
C SER A 300 -9.97 -3.23 -4.46
N MET A 301 -10.00 -4.29 -3.65
CA MET A 301 -8.85 -5.14 -3.37
C MET A 301 -9.21 -6.59 -3.69
N ILE A 302 -8.45 -7.19 -4.60
CA ILE A 302 -8.47 -8.64 -4.86
C ILE A 302 -7.29 -9.25 -4.10
N SER A 303 -7.59 -10.01 -3.05
CA SER A 303 -6.59 -10.66 -2.20
C SER A 303 -6.28 -12.08 -2.67
N PHE A 304 -5.01 -12.46 -2.48
CA PHE A 304 -4.43 -13.76 -2.79
C PHE A 304 -3.86 -14.35 -1.50
N GLY A 305 -4.08 -15.65 -1.28
CA GLY A 305 -3.81 -16.30 0.01
C GLY A 305 -2.61 -17.23 -0.03
N SER A 306 -1.92 -17.34 1.09
CA SER A 306 -0.98 -18.43 1.40
C SER A 306 -1.61 -19.31 2.50
N PRO A 307 -1.28 -20.62 2.62
CA PRO A 307 -0.61 -21.46 1.63
C PRO A 307 -1.38 -21.57 0.31
N LEU A 308 -0.61 -21.66 -0.78
CA LEU A 308 -1.09 -22.05 -2.11
C LEU A 308 -1.44 -23.56 -2.13
N PRO A 309 -2.18 -24.06 -3.14
CA PRO A 309 -2.49 -25.48 -3.27
C PRO A 309 -1.21 -26.33 -3.44
N GLY A 310 -0.94 -27.22 -2.48
CA GLY A 310 0.25 -28.08 -2.47
C GLY A 310 1.36 -27.66 -1.49
N PHE A 311 1.07 -26.70 -0.62
CA PHE A 311 1.94 -26.27 0.49
C PHE A 311 1.24 -26.55 1.84
N SER A 312 1.98 -26.79 2.92
CA SER A 312 1.38 -27.13 4.23
C SER A 312 0.85 -25.92 5.00
N ASP A 313 1.51 -24.78 4.83
CA ASP A 313 1.34 -23.54 5.58
C ASP A 313 2.05 -22.41 4.81
N GLU A 314 1.95 -21.16 5.28
CA GLU A 314 2.51 -20.03 4.52
C GLU A 314 4.04 -19.94 4.50
N ASN A 315 4.74 -20.68 5.37
CA ASN A 315 6.20 -20.69 5.49
C ASN A 315 6.84 -21.89 4.75
N ASP A 316 6.07 -22.94 4.46
CA ASP A 316 6.49 -24.04 3.58
C ASP A 316 6.95 -23.50 2.23
N ARG A 317 8.27 -23.57 1.98
CA ARG A 317 8.90 -23.14 0.73
C ARG A 317 8.45 -21.72 0.32
N GLU A 318 8.53 -20.78 1.26
CA GLU A 318 8.11 -19.38 1.11
C GLU A 318 8.53 -18.73 -0.24
N GLU A 319 9.77 -18.95 -0.68
CA GLU A 319 10.30 -18.45 -1.97
C GLU A 319 9.60 -19.05 -3.20
N GLU A 320 9.20 -20.33 -3.15
CA GLU A 320 8.46 -21.01 -4.21
C GLU A 320 7.02 -20.47 -4.28
N GLN A 321 6.39 -20.21 -3.12
CA GLN A 321 5.06 -19.61 -3.06
C GLN A 321 5.07 -18.16 -3.58
N GLU A 322 6.08 -17.36 -3.20
CA GLU A 322 6.25 -16.00 -3.72
C GLU A 322 6.47 -15.99 -5.23
N GLN A 323 7.35 -16.86 -5.75
CA GLN A 323 7.62 -16.96 -7.18
C GLN A 323 6.37 -17.40 -7.98
N LEU A 324 5.55 -18.33 -7.47
CA LEU A 324 4.29 -18.72 -8.11
C LEU A 324 3.29 -17.56 -8.21
N VAL A 325 3.23 -16.70 -7.19
CA VAL A 325 2.38 -15.50 -7.21
C VAL A 325 2.95 -14.43 -8.14
N GLU A 326 4.27 -14.19 -8.14
CA GLU A 326 4.92 -13.23 -9.07
C GLU A 326 4.71 -13.66 -10.54
N ASP A 327 4.98 -14.93 -10.87
CA ASP A 327 4.79 -15.48 -12.20
C ASP A 327 3.33 -15.34 -12.67
N TRP A 328 2.35 -15.42 -11.77
CA TRP A 328 0.95 -15.16 -12.11
C TRP A 328 0.63 -13.66 -12.21
N ALA A 329 1.14 -12.84 -11.29
CA ALA A 329 0.93 -11.39 -11.28
C ALA A 329 1.48 -10.71 -12.54
N LEU A 330 2.61 -11.18 -13.10
CA LEU A 330 3.15 -10.72 -14.38
C LEU A 330 2.23 -11.05 -15.58
N LYS A 331 1.48 -12.17 -15.51
CA LYS A 331 0.46 -12.51 -16.51
C LYS A 331 -0.76 -11.60 -16.39
N VAL A 332 -1.14 -11.22 -15.17
CA VAL A 332 -2.19 -10.22 -14.91
C VAL A 332 -1.76 -8.83 -15.40
N GLU A 333 -0.53 -8.41 -15.11
CA GLU A 333 0.05 -7.12 -15.54
C GLU A 333 -0.07 -6.96 -17.07
N GLN A 334 0.44 -7.93 -17.83
CA GLN A 334 0.36 -7.90 -19.30
C GLN A 334 -1.09 -7.87 -19.80
N ARG A 335 -2.01 -8.63 -19.18
CA ARG A 335 -3.42 -8.64 -19.59
C ARG A 335 -4.17 -7.35 -19.25
N LEU A 336 -3.79 -6.66 -18.18
CA LEU A 336 -4.29 -5.32 -17.87
C LEU A 336 -3.75 -4.30 -18.88
N PHE A 337 -2.47 -4.38 -19.26
CA PHE A 337 -1.92 -3.56 -20.35
C PHE A 337 -2.65 -3.81 -21.68
N ASP A 338 -2.90 -5.07 -22.04
CA ASP A 338 -3.65 -5.42 -23.25
C ASP A 338 -5.09 -4.88 -23.21
N HIS A 339 -5.77 -4.94 -22.05
CA HIS A 339 -7.13 -4.44 -21.84
C HIS A 339 -7.23 -2.92 -21.94
N PHE A 340 -6.29 -2.19 -21.34
CA PHE A 340 -6.22 -0.73 -21.40
C PHE A 340 -5.47 -0.19 -22.65
N ASN A 341 -4.99 -1.07 -23.54
CA ASN A 341 -4.15 -0.73 -24.70
C ASN A 341 -2.88 0.08 -24.32
N MET A 342 -2.27 -0.26 -23.18
CA MET A 342 -1.01 0.31 -22.71
C MET A 342 0.17 -0.41 -23.37
N GLN A 343 1.14 0.31 -23.93
CA GLN A 343 2.17 -0.23 -24.81
C GLN A 343 3.58 -0.09 -24.23
N LYS A 344 4.38 -1.16 -24.32
CA LYS A 344 5.77 -1.20 -23.85
C LYS A 344 6.73 -1.02 -25.02
N GLY A 345 7.74 -0.16 -24.87
CA GLY A 345 8.77 0.12 -25.87
C GLY A 345 10.16 0.22 -25.26
N LEU A 346 11.20 0.22 -26.10
CA LEU A 346 12.61 0.14 -25.66
C LEU A 346 13.03 1.23 -24.65
N PHE A 347 12.39 2.40 -24.70
CA PHE A 347 12.58 3.52 -23.76
C PHE A 347 11.25 4.01 -23.15
N TYR A 348 10.23 3.13 -23.13
CA TYR A 348 8.86 3.49 -22.77
C TYR A 348 8.20 2.38 -21.95
N SER A 349 7.83 2.69 -20.71
CA SER A 349 7.07 1.77 -19.86
C SER A 349 5.57 1.91 -20.14
N ALA A 350 4.85 0.79 -20.21
CA ALA A 350 3.39 0.78 -20.41
C ALA A 350 2.66 1.62 -19.34
N TYR A 351 3.18 1.66 -18.11
CA TYR A 351 2.74 2.55 -17.02
C TYR A 351 2.79 4.06 -17.31
N ARG A 352 3.21 4.49 -18.51
CA ARG A 352 3.16 5.89 -18.96
C ARG A 352 1.94 6.19 -19.84
N ASP A 353 1.28 5.16 -20.37
CA ASP A 353 0.00 5.33 -21.07
C ASP A 353 -1.14 5.46 -20.05
N PRO A 354 -2.20 6.23 -20.38
CA PRO A 354 -3.38 6.34 -19.54
C PRO A 354 -4.28 5.11 -19.73
N ALA A 355 -4.63 4.45 -18.62
CA ALA A 355 -5.89 3.71 -18.52
C ALA A 355 -7.09 4.67 -18.68
#